data_AF-A0A6N2EAM5-F1
#
_entry.id   AF-A0A6N2EAM5-F1
#
_cell.length_a   1.000
_cell.length_b   1.000
_cell.length_c   1.000
_cell.angle_alpha   90.00
_cell.angle_beta   90.00
_cell.angle_gamma   90.00
#
_symmetry.space_group_name_H-M   'P 1'
#
loop_
_entity.id
_entity.type
_entity.pdbx_description
1 polymer ?
#
loop_
_entity_poly.entity_id
_entity_poly.type
_entity_poly.pdbx_seq_one_letter_code
_entity_poly.pdbx_strand_id
1 'polypeptide(L)'
;MHEPAGPPAPVDRADIEPAQSGVQRDETPDQRPESATQTPTDGEGTTTATTGAESRPIPPPEPGEGWGNIPTYLAIFGFVVLMYTLLRAYRRSAARREDRGTPREQIQGVREDAAKRGRASVDFAAAETLDMIERLSAQLDNKASRLEMLLAEADRRIDELHGLRRAAPPASHPTRDVADRAEREAPGEGADPVRSRVYEMADRGVGADEIARAVQRPRGQVDLMLALRRV
;
A
#
# COMPACT_ATOMS: atom_id res chain seq x y z
N MET A 1 20.93 30.22 -65.63
CA MET A 1 20.37 28.88 -65.92
C MET A 1 20.77 27.96 -64.79
N HIS A 2 19.91 27.78 -63.80
CA HIS A 2 20.07 26.76 -62.76
C HIS A 2 18.72 26.05 -62.61
N GLU A 3 18.73 24.76 -62.86
CA GLU A 3 17.59 23.84 -62.83
C GLU A 3 17.32 23.43 -61.37
N PRO A 4 16.08 23.50 -60.86
CA PRO A 4 15.78 23.08 -59.49
C PRO A 4 15.65 21.55 -59.41
N ALA A 5 16.38 20.96 -58.45
CA ALA A 5 16.33 19.54 -58.13
C ALA A 5 14.93 19.11 -57.65
N GLY A 6 14.38 18.10 -58.34
CA GLY A 6 13.10 17.49 -57.99
C GLY A 6 13.15 16.64 -56.70
N PRO A 7 11.99 16.40 -56.06
CA PRO A 7 11.91 15.69 -54.78
C PRO A 7 12.22 14.19 -54.92
N PRO A 8 12.81 13.56 -53.88
CA PRO A 8 13.12 12.13 -53.90
C PRO A 8 11.86 11.26 -53.81
N ALA A 9 11.88 10.15 -54.54
CA ALA A 9 10.81 9.17 -54.62
C ALA A 9 10.51 8.48 -53.27
N PRO A 10 9.26 8.01 -53.06
CA PRO A 10 8.88 7.28 -51.85
C PRO A 10 9.57 5.92 -51.78
N VAL A 11 10.17 5.62 -50.62
CA VAL A 11 10.78 4.33 -50.33
C VAL A 11 9.68 3.33 -49.99
N ASP A 12 9.59 2.29 -50.81
CA ASP A 12 8.70 1.14 -50.67
C ASP A 12 9.06 0.38 -49.38
N ARG A 13 8.08 0.21 -48.49
CA ARG A 13 8.25 -0.33 -47.14
C ARG A 13 7.34 -1.54 -46.97
N ALA A 14 7.44 -2.49 -47.90
CA ALA A 14 6.98 -3.85 -47.74
C ALA A 14 8.20 -4.69 -47.31
N ASP A 15 8.01 -5.55 -46.30
CA ASP A 15 8.94 -6.54 -45.73
C ASP A 15 9.32 -6.25 -44.26
N ILE A 16 8.32 -6.43 -43.38
CA ILE A 16 8.59 -6.75 -41.98
C ILE A 16 7.80 -8.03 -41.67
N GLU A 17 8.49 -9.17 -41.79
CA GLU A 17 8.09 -10.45 -41.21
C GLU A 17 7.92 -10.31 -39.68
N PRO A 18 6.79 -10.75 -39.09
CA PRO A 18 6.73 -10.97 -37.65
C PRO A 18 7.33 -12.34 -37.30
N ALA A 19 8.55 -12.31 -36.75
CA ALA A 19 9.15 -13.44 -36.06
C ALA A 19 8.25 -13.88 -34.88
N GLN A 20 7.76 -15.12 -34.94
CA GLN A 20 7.08 -15.78 -33.82
C GLN A 20 8.10 -16.03 -32.71
N SER A 21 8.07 -15.18 -31.66
CA SER A 21 8.84 -15.39 -30.43
C SER A 21 8.03 -16.27 -29.48
N GLY A 22 8.56 -17.46 -29.20
CA GLY A 22 7.97 -18.45 -28.32
C GLY A 22 7.84 -17.94 -26.89
N VAL A 23 6.62 -18.04 -26.36
CA VAL A 23 6.29 -17.83 -24.95
C VAL A 23 6.88 -18.99 -24.15
N GLN A 24 8.03 -18.73 -23.55
CA GLN A 24 8.66 -19.58 -22.54
C GLN A 24 7.86 -19.40 -21.24
N ARG A 25 7.16 -20.46 -20.81
CA ARG A 25 6.50 -20.52 -19.50
C ARG A 25 7.57 -20.49 -18.43
N ASP A 26 7.61 -19.41 -17.66
CA ASP A 26 8.43 -19.34 -16.45
C ASP A 26 7.60 -19.91 -15.29
N GLU A 27 8.12 -20.95 -14.69
CA GLU A 27 7.53 -21.68 -13.57
C GLU A 27 7.69 -20.84 -12.30
N THR A 28 6.59 -20.34 -11.75
CA THR A 28 6.58 -19.63 -10.46
C THR A 28 6.78 -20.66 -9.33
N PRO A 29 7.80 -20.52 -8.46
CA PRO A 29 7.92 -21.37 -7.29
C PRO A 29 6.95 -20.91 -6.20
N ASP A 30 6.11 -21.86 -5.80
CA ASP A 30 5.25 -21.88 -4.61
C ASP A 30 6.06 -21.55 -3.34
N GLN A 31 6.00 -20.30 -2.89
CA GLN A 31 6.49 -19.90 -1.56
C GLN A 31 5.31 -19.76 -0.61
N ARG A 32 5.08 -20.86 0.09
CA ARG A 32 4.21 -21.02 1.26
C ARG A 32 4.85 -20.32 2.46
N PRO A 33 4.26 -19.25 3.04
CA PRO A 33 4.76 -18.71 4.30
C PRO A 33 4.22 -19.55 5.46
N GLU A 34 5.13 -20.32 6.07
CA GLU A 34 4.96 -20.95 7.37
C GLU A 34 4.70 -19.88 8.43
N SER A 35 3.47 -19.80 8.93
CA SER A 35 3.12 -19.02 10.11
C SER A 35 3.35 -19.88 11.35
N ALA A 36 4.57 -19.84 11.88
CA ALA A 36 4.93 -20.49 13.13
C ALA A 36 4.40 -19.66 14.32
N THR A 37 3.39 -20.23 15.00
CA THR A 37 2.90 -19.84 16.32
C THR A 37 4.05 -19.94 17.34
N GLN A 38 4.57 -18.81 17.82
CA GLN A 38 5.40 -18.78 19.02
C GLN A 38 4.53 -18.49 20.24
N THR A 39 4.27 -19.53 21.01
CA THR A 39 3.75 -19.47 22.38
C THR A 39 4.91 -19.10 23.32
N PRO A 40 4.76 -18.14 24.25
CA PRO A 40 5.73 -17.91 25.29
C PRO A 40 5.62 -19.02 26.34
N THR A 41 6.70 -19.77 26.54
CA THR A 41 6.87 -20.73 27.64
C THR A 41 7.35 -20.00 28.88
N ASP A 42 6.46 -19.89 29.87
CA ASP A 42 6.81 -19.65 31.26
C ASP A 42 7.66 -20.82 31.77
N GLY A 43 8.79 -20.49 32.41
CA GLY A 43 9.77 -21.45 32.91
C GLY A 43 10.41 -20.96 34.19
N GLU A 44 9.59 -20.73 35.22
CA GLU A 44 10.05 -20.63 36.60
C GLU A 44 10.26 -22.02 37.21
N GLY A 45 11.38 -22.16 37.93
CA GLY A 45 11.56 -23.17 38.96
C GLY A 45 12.26 -24.45 38.50
N THR A 46 13.46 -24.70 39.01
CA THR A 46 13.66 -25.72 40.06
C THR A 46 15.11 -25.71 40.53
N THR A 47 15.24 -25.46 41.82
CA THR A 47 16.39 -25.70 42.69
C THR A 47 16.74 -27.18 42.79
N THR A 48 18.01 -27.54 42.68
CA THR A 48 18.55 -28.70 43.43
C THR A 48 19.97 -28.44 43.91
N ALA A 49 20.14 -28.76 45.19
CA ALA A 49 21.33 -28.68 46.00
C ALA A 49 22.55 -29.40 45.37
N THR A 50 23.74 -28.82 45.58
CA THR A 50 25.00 -29.54 45.44
C THR A 50 25.80 -29.38 46.72
N THR A 51 26.13 -30.55 47.24
CA THR A 51 26.80 -30.89 48.48
C THR A 51 28.27 -30.49 48.46
N GLY A 52 28.81 -30.23 49.66
CA GLY A 52 30.13 -29.65 49.90
C GLY A 52 31.30 -30.43 49.30
N ALA A 53 32.17 -29.67 48.64
CA ALA A 53 33.56 -29.98 48.43
C ALA A 53 34.35 -28.70 48.70
N GLU A 54 35.30 -28.81 49.61
CA GLU A 54 36.18 -27.76 50.13
C GLU A 54 36.95 -27.05 49.00
N SER A 55 36.43 -25.92 48.55
CA SER A 55 36.99 -25.09 47.49
C SER A 55 38.06 -24.17 48.06
N ARG A 56 39.34 -24.49 47.80
CA ARG A 56 40.40 -23.49 47.85
C ARG A 56 40.01 -22.34 46.90
N PRO A 57 40.20 -21.07 47.30
CA PRO A 57 39.85 -19.93 46.44
C PRO A 57 40.70 -19.99 45.18
N ILE A 58 40.12 -20.46 44.08
CA ILE A 58 40.66 -20.27 42.74
C ILE A 58 40.55 -18.76 42.50
N PRO A 59 41.66 -18.04 42.27
CA PRO A 59 41.59 -16.63 41.93
C PRO A 59 40.67 -16.49 40.70
N PRO A 60 39.75 -15.51 40.70
CA PRO A 60 38.88 -15.29 39.55
C PRO A 60 39.77 -15.19 38.30
N PRO A 61 39.41 -15.83 37.18
CA PRO A 61 40.14 -15.61 35.95
C PRO A 61 40.13 -14.11 35.70
N GLU A 62 41.34 -13.53 35.68
CA GLU A 62 41.56 -12.14 35.27
C GLU A 62 40.67 -11.91 34.04
N PRO A 63 39.75 -10.92 34.07
CA PRO A 63 38.89 -10.65 32.92
C PRO A 63 39.81 -10.35 31.75
N GLY A 64 39.97 -11.35 30.86
CA GLY A 64 40.95 -11.30 29.80
C GLY A 64 40.80 -9.99 29.03
N GLU A 65 41.87 -9.21 28.99
CA GLU A 65 42.03 -7.91 28.34
C GLU A 65 41.67 -7.90 26.82
N GLY A 66 41.11 -8.98 26.28
CA GLY A 66 40.78 -9.13 24.86
C GLY A 66 39.48 -8.47 24.41
N TRP A 67 38.53 -8.16 25.29
CA TRP A 67 37.19 -7.69 24.89
C TRP A 67 36.97 -6.18 25.07
N GLY A 68 37.88 -5.48 25.77
CA GLY A 68 37.73 -4.04 26.07
C GLY A 68 37.93 -3.09 24.89
N ASN A 69 38.41 -3.58 23.74
CA ASN A 69 38.79 -2.75 22.58
C ASN A 69 37.94 -2.99 21.32
N ILE A 70 36.82 -3.72 21.43
CA ILE A 70 35.87 -3.92 20.31
C ILE A 70 35.48 -2.60 19.62
N PRO A 71 35.12 -1.50 20.32
CA PRO A 71 34.79 -0.24 19.64
C PRO A 71 35.97 0.35 18.88
N THR A 72 37.20 0.18 19.40
CA THR A 72 38.43 0.63 18.77
C THR A 72 38.70 -0.11 17.45
N TYR A 73 38.53 -1.43 17.44
CA TYR A 73 38.69 -2.23 16.22
C TYR A 73 37.65 -1.89 15.15
N LEU A 74 36.39 -1.61 15.54
CA LEU A 74 35.35 -1.18 14.60
C LEU A 74 35.69 0.18 13.96
N ALA A 75 36.21 1.12 14.74
CA ALA A 75 36.63 2.42 14.25
C ALA A 75 37.81 2.32 13.27
N ILE A 76 38.82 1.49 13.59
CA ILE A 76 39.95 1.22 12.71
C ILE A 76 39.47 0.57 11.41
N PHE A 77 38.60 -0.43 11.48
CA PHE A 77 38.05 -1.09 10.31
C PHE A 77 37.27 -0.12 9.41
N GLY A 78 36.40 0.70 9.99
CA GLY A 78 35.67 1.74 9.28
C GLY A 78 36.60 2.73 8.59
N PHE A 79 37.67 3.17 9.28
CA PHE A 79 38.67 4.06 8.70
C PHE A 79 39.43 3.41 7.54
N VAL A 80 39.79 2.13 7.64
CA VAL A 80 40.46 1.39 6.55
C VAL A 80 39.54 1.25 5.33
N VAL A 81 38.25 0.91 5.52
CA VAL A 81 37.28 0.81 4.42
C VAL A 81 37.05 2.19 3.77
N LEU A 82 36.93 3.23 4.57
CA LEU A 82 36.81 4.61 4.08
C LEU A 82 38.05 5.03 3.30
N MET A 83 39.24 4.79 3.85
CA MET A 83 40.51 5.11 3.19
C MET A 83 40.66 4.32 1.88
N TYR A 84 40.31 3.04 1.87
CA TYR A 84 40.35 2.19 0.68
C TYR A 84 39.37 2.67 -0.40
N THR A 85 38.15 3.06 -0.03
CA THR A 85 37.16 3.60 -0.98
C THR A 85 37.60 4.95 -1.54
N LEU A 86 38.19 5.82 -0.72
CA LEU A 86 38.82 7.06 -1.21
C LEU A 86 39.99 6.78 -2.15
N LEU A 87 40.91 5.87 -1.81
CA LEU A 87 42.01 5.50 -2.70
C LEU A 87 41.51 4.92 -4.02
N ARG A 88 40.45 4.10 -3.99
CA ARG A 88 39.83 3.53 -5.19
C ARG A 88 39.20 4.63 -6.07
N ALA A 89 38.50 5.59 -5.46
CA ALA A 89 37.93 6.74 -6.16
C ALA A 89 39.03 7.67 -6.73
N TYR A 90 40.10 7.91 -5.97
CA TYR A 90 41.24 8.71 -6.40
C TYR A 90 42.03 8.04 -7.54
N ARG A 91 42.30 6.73 -7.46
CA ARG A 91 42.96 6.00 -8.56
C ARG A 91 42.11 6.00 -9.83
N ARG A 92 40.79 5.79 -9.71
CA ARG A 92 39.87 5.88 -10.85
C ARG A 92 39.80 7.29 -11.44
N SER A 93 40.00 8.32 -10.61
CA SER A 93 40.04 9.71 -11.04
C SER A 93 41.39 10.10 -11.64
N ALA A 94 42.50 9.55 -11.14
CA ALA A 94 43.86 9.82 -11.61
C ALA A 94 44.08 9.24 -13.01
N ALA A 95 43.60 8.03 -13.28
CA ALA A 95 43.61 7.43 -14.62
C ALA A 95 42.82 8.27 -15.66
N ARG A 96 41.87 9.11 -15.21
CA ARG A 96 41.10 10.03 -16.07
C ARG A 96 41.77 11.39 -16.24
N ARG A 97 42.92 11.67 -15.61
CA ARG A 97 43.63 12.95 -15.72
C ARG A 97 44.60 13.00 -16.89
N GLU A 98 45.18 11.86 -17.27
CA GLU A 98 46.09 11.76 -18.42
C GLU A 98 45.36 11.85 -19.75
N ASP A 99 44.10 11.45 -19.80
CA ASP A 99 43.26 11.47 -21.01
C ASP A 99 42.31 12.67 -21.06
N ARG A 100 42.72 13.81 -20.48
CA ARG A 100 41.94 15.04 -20.55
C ARG A 100 42.16 15.68 -21.92
N GLY A 101 41.42 15.17 -22.89
CA GLY A 101 41.08 15.86 -24.12
C GLY A 101 40.58 17.29 -23.86
N THR A 102 40.63 18.09 -24.92
CA THR A 102 40.42 19.53 -24.89
C THR A 102 39.16 19.96 -24.11
N PRO A 103 39.12 21.15 -23.47
CA PRO A 103 37.96 21.62 -22.69
C PRO A 103 36.61 21.55 -23.42
N ARG A 104 36.61 21.52 -24.76
CA ARG A 104 35.42 21.35 -25.59
C ARG A 104 34.85 19.92 -25.58
N GLU A 105 35.70 18.89 -25.54
CA GLU A 105 35.25 17.49 -25.43
C GLU A 105 34.61 17.21 -24.07
N GLN A 106 35.10 17.88 -23.02
CA GLN A 106 34.55 17.71 -21.67
C GLN A 106 33.11 18.24 -21.57
N ILE A 107 32.78 19.34 -22.25
CA ILE A 107 31.41 19.89 -22.29
C ILE A 107 30.47 18.97 -23.09
N GLN A 108 30.96 18.33 -24.16
CA GLN A 108 30.18 17.36 -24.92
C GLN A 108 29.89 16.09 -24.11
N GLY A 109 30.90 15.54 -23.42
CA GLY A 109 30.73 14.36 -22.56
C GLY A 109 29.72 14.58 -21.44
N VAL A 110 29.75 15.75 -20.77
CA VAL A 110 28.78 16.10 -19.73
C VAL A 110 27.36 16.19 -20.30
N ARG A 111 27.19 16.71 -21.52
CA ARG A 111 25.87 16.83 -22.17
C ARG A 111 25.32 15.46 -22.58
N GLU A 112 26.16 14.57 -23.10
CA GLU A 112 25.76 13.19 -23.42
C GLU A 112 25.42 12.39 -22.17
N ASP A 113 26.22 12.51 -21.11
CA ASP A 113 25.95 11.83 -19.85
C ASP A 113 24.69 12.36 -19.16
N ALA A 114 24.39 13.66 -19.30
CA ALA A 114 23.14 14.24 -18.84
C ALA A 114 21.94 13.74 -19.66
N ALA A 115 22.07 13.63 -20.98
CA ALA A 115 21.02 13.09 -21.85
C ALA A 115 20.75 11.60 -21.57
N LYS A 116 21.81 10.80 -21.36
CA LYS A 116 21.70 9.37 -20.99
C LYS A 116 21.03 9.20 -19.63
N ARG A 117 21.43 9.99 -18.62
CA ARG A 117 20.79 9.97 -17.30
C ARG A 117 19.32 10.40 -17.35
N GLY A 118 18.99 11.42 -18.14
CA GLY A 118 17.61 11.86 -18.34
C GLY A 118 16.73 10.77 -18.97
N ARG A 119 17.23 10.07 -19.99
CA ARG A 119 16.49 8.95 -20.60
C ARG A 119 16.29 7.80 -19.60
N ALA A 120 17.34 7.40 -18.89
CA ALA A 120 17.25 6.35 -17.89
C ALA A 120 16.23 6.68 -16.77
N SER A 121 16.13 7.94 -16.35
CA SER A 121 15.11 8.34 -15.37
C SER A 121 13.68 8.28 -15.91
N VAL A 122 13.48 8.58 -17.20
CA VAL A 122 12.16 8.51 -17.83
C VAL A 122 11.75 7.06 -18.06
N ASP A 123 12.67 6.22 -18.53
CA ASP A 123 12.43 4.79 -18.73
C ASP A 123 12.11 4.09 -17.41
N PHE A 124 12.82 4.45 -16.32
CA PHE A 124 12.54 3.96 -14.99
C PHE A 124 11.14 4.39 -14.51
N ALA A 125 10.78 5.66 -14.65
CA ALA A 125 9.46 6.15 -14.26
C ALA A 125 8.34 5.48 -15.07
N ALA A 126 8.55 5.24 -16.36
CA ALA A 126 7.60 4.53 -17.22
C ALA A 126 7.41 3.08 -16.76
N ALA A 127 8.51 2.37 -16.46
CA ALA A 127 8.44 1.00 -15.94
C ALA A 127 7.71 0.93 -14.59
N GLU A 128 7.97 1.86 -13.68
CA GLU A 128 7.27 1.95 -12.39
C GLU A 128 5.77 2.21 -12.56
N THR A 129 5.38 3.07 -13.50
CA THR A 129 3.95 3.31 -13.78
C THR A 129 3.26 2.09 -14.37
N LEU A 130 3.94 1.32 -15.22
CA LEU A 130 3.39 0.08 -15.78
C LEU A 130 3.17 -0.98 -14.70
N ASP A 131 4.15 -1.17 -13.80
CA ASP A 131 4.02 -2.07 -12.65
C ASP A 131 2.84 -1.67 -11.74
N MET A 132 2.69 -0.37 -11.49
CA MET A 132 1.56 0.15 -10.71
C MET A 132 0.21 -0.11 -11.40
N ILE A 133 0.12 0.05 -12.72
CA ILE A 133 -1.09 -0.22 -13.50
C ILE A 133 -1.43 -1.72 -13.44
N GLU A 134 -0.44 -2.60 -13.61
CA GLU A 134 -0.63 -4.04 -13.55
C GLU A 134 -1.15 -4.49 -12.17
N ARG A 135 -0.55 -3.94 -11.10
CA ARG A 135 -1.00 -4.19 -9.74
C ARG A 135 -2.42 -3.67 -9.48
N LEU A 136 -2.76 -2.49 -10.00
CA LEU A 136 -4.12 -1.93 -9.88
C LEU A 136 -5.14 -2.78 -10.66
N SER A 137 -4.79 -3.28 -11.84
CA SER A 137 -5.65 -4.19 -12.61
C SER A 137 -5.95 -5.45 -11.81
N ALA A 138 -4.92 -6.11 -11.27
CA ALA A 138 -5.09 -7.30 -10.43
C ALA A 138 -5.97 -7.04 -9.20
N GLN A 139 -5.87 -5.86 -8.58
CA GLN A 139 -6.76 -5.49 -7.47
C GLN A 139 -8.22 -5.29 -7.90
N LEU A 140 -8.45 -4.70 -9.07
CA LEU A 140 -9.79 -4.52 -9.62
C LEU A 140 -10.42 -5.85 -9.97
N ASP A 141 -9.68 -6.77 -10.58
CA ASP A 141 -10.17 -8.11 -10.93
C ASP A 141 -10.60 -8.90 -9.69
N ASN A 142 -9.79 -8.84 -8.62
CA ASN A 142 -10.14 -9.45 -7.33
C ASN A 142 -11.42 -8.85 -6.73
N LYS A 143 -11.59 -7.53 -6.82
CA LYS A 143 -12.80 -6.85 -6.32
C LYS A 143 -14.02 -7.19 -7.16
N ALA A 144 -13.89 -7.27 -8.48
CA ALA A 144 -14.95 -7.66 -9.39
C ALA A 144 -15.43 -9.08 -9.08
N SER A 145 -14.51 -10.04 -8.96
CA SER A 145 -14.83 -11.42 -8.59
C SER A 145 -15.56 -11.52 -7.24
N ARG A 146 -15.12 -10.73 -6.24
CA ARG A 146 -15.80 -10.68 -4.94
C ARG A 146 -17.23 -10.12 -5.05
N LEU A 147 -17.45 -9.12 -5.90
CA LEU A 147 -18.77 -8.54 -6.13
C LEU A 147 -19.69 -9.54 -6.84
N GLU A 148 -19.19 -10.27 -7.84
CA GLU A 148 -19.95 -11.32 -8.52
C GLU A 148 -20.38 -12.43 -7.54
N MET A 149 -19.48 -12.84 -6.63
CA MET A 149 -19.81 -13.81 -5.59
C MET A 149 -20.90 -13.31 -4.64
N LEU A 150 -20.80 -12.06 -4.17
CA LEU A 150 -21.81 -11.46 -3.29
C LEU A 150 -23.16 -11.29 -3.98
N LEU A 151 -23.16 -10.95 -5.27
CA LEU A 151 -24.38 -10.84 -6.08
C LEU A 151 -25.07 -12.20 -6.20
N ALA A 152 -24.30 -13.25 -6.54
CA ALA A 152 -24.83 -14.61 -6.62
C ALA A 152 -25.38 -15.12 -5.26
N GLU A 153 -24.76 -14.74 -4.15
CA GLU A 153 -25.27 -15.04 -2.80
C GLU A 153 -26.57 -14.29 -2.50
N ALA A 154 -26.66 -13.01 -2.87
CA ALA A 154 -27.87 -12.22 -2.70
C ALA A 154 -29.04 -12.79 -3.51
N ASP A 155 -28.81 -13.17 -4.77
CA ASP A 155 -29.82 -13.79 -5.63
C ASP A 155 -30.32 -15.11 -5.03
N ARG A 156 -29.41 -15.96 -4.53
CA ARG A 156 -29.78 -17.21 -3.84
C ARG A 156 -30.69 -16.95 -2.64
N ARG A 157 -30.39 -15.94 -1.82
CA ARG A 157 -31.23 -15.57 -0.66
C ARG A 157 -32.59 -15.02 -1.08
N ILE A 158 -32.66 -14.27 -2.18
CA ILE A 158 -33.92 -13.76 -2.73
C ILE A 158 -34.81 -14.93 -3.18
N ASP A 159 -34.26 -15.90 -3.88
CA ASP A 159 -34.98 -17.09 -4.32
C ASP A 159 -35.47 -17.94 -3.14
N GLU A 160 -34.65 -18.10 -2.10
CA GLU A 160 -35.03 -18.77 -0.86
C GLU A 160 -36.21 -18.07 -0.19
N LEU A 161 -36.14 -16.74 -0.02
CA LEU A 161 -37.23 -15.95 0.56
C LEU A 161 -38.51 -16.02 -0.28
N HIS A 162 -38.40 -16.02 -1.62
CA HIS A 162 -39.55 -16.23 -2.50
C HIS A 162 -40.14 -17.63 -2.37
N GLY A 163 -39.29 -18.65 -2.22
CA GLY A 163 -39.70 -20.03 -1.94
C GLY A 163 -40.48 -20.14 -0.63
N LEU A 164 -39.94 -19.58 0.45
CA LEU A 164 -40.59 -19.53 1.76
C LEU A 164 -41.91 -18.75 1.73
N ARG A 165 -41.95 -17.61 1.03
CA ARG A 165 -43.16 -16.80 0.87
C ARG A 165 -44.25 -17.52 0.07
N ARG A 166 -43.90 -18.36 -0.91
CA ARG A 166 -44.85 -19.19 -1.67
C ARG A 166 -45.31 -20.42 -0.87
N ALA A 167 -44.42 -21.02 -0.08
CA ALA A 167 -44.71 -22.20 0.73
C ALA A 167 -45.52 -21.86 1.99
N ALA A 168 -45.40 -20.64 2.50
CA ALA A 168 -46.25 -20.14 3.57
C ALA A 168 -47.72 -20.22 3.09
N PRO A 169 -48.59 -20.99 3.78
CA PRO A 169 -50.02 -20.99 3.46
C PRO A 169 -50.52 -19.55 3.52
N PRO A 170 -51.51 -19.15 2.69
CA PRO A 170 -52.08 -17.82 2.75
C PRO A 170 -52.65 -17.63 4.15
N ALA A 171 -51.86 -17.05 5.05
CA ALA A 171 -52.28 -16.70 6.38
C ALA A 171 -53.41 -15.71 6.14
N SER A 172 -54.64 -16.15 6.42
CA SER A 172 -55.86 -15.38 6.36
C SER A 172 -55.53 -13.99 6.89
N HIS A 173 -55.43 -13.02 5.97
CA HIS A 173 -55.03 -11.67 6.30
C HIS A 173 -55.85 -11.25 7.52
N PRO A 174 -55.24 -10.99 8.70
CA PRO A 174 -55.96 -10.25 9.70
C PRO A 174 -56.19 -8.88 9.06
N THR A 175 -57.40 -8.67 8.56
CA THR A 175 -57.98 -7.39 8.17
C THR A 175 -57.99 -6.52 9.42
N ARG A 176 -56.80 -6.11 9.86
CA ARG A 176 -56.58 -5.32 11.06
C ARG A 176 -56.40 -3.90 10.57
N ASP A 177 -57.50 -3.15 10.60
CA ASP A 177 -57.57 -1.73 10.93
C ASP A 177 -56.23 -0.99 10.98
N VAL A 178 -55.60 -0.78 9.81
CA VAL A 178 -54.48 0.17 9.67
C VAL A 178 -54.99 1.55 9.25
N ALA A 179 -56.29 1.65 8.92
CA ALA A 179 -56.93 2.92 8.60
C ALA A 179 -57.14 3.82 9.83
N ASP A 180 -57.13 3.28 11.06
CA ASP A 180 -57.43 4.05 12.28
C ASP A 180 -56.19 4.39 13.13
N ARG A 181 -54.97 4.17 12.60
CA ARG A 181 -53.70 4.54 13.27
C ARG A 181 -52.93 5.66 12.57
N ALA A 182 -53.38 6.12 11.41
CA ALA A 182 -52.75 7.23 10.68
C ALA A 182 -53.21 8.63 11.16
N GLU A 183 -54.23 8.72 12.02
CA GLU A 183 -54.86 10.01 12.39
C GLU A 183 -54.72 10.40 13.89
N ARG A 184 -53.92 9.67 14.67
CA ARG A 184 -53.68 9.96 16.10
C ARG A 184 -52.21 10.10 16.52
N GLU A 185 -51.32 10.41 15.59
CA GLU A 185 -50.04 11.07 15.93
C GLU A 185 -50.14 12.54 15.55
N ALA A 186 -50.90 13.28 16.35
CA ALA A 186 -50.66 14.72 16.47
C ALA A 186 -49.19 14.91 16.93
N PRO A 187 -48.45 15.88 16.38
CA PRO A 187 -47.05 16.15 16.72
C PRO A 187 -46.97 16.74 18.13
N GLY A 188 -47.09 15.88 19.14
CA GLY A 188 -46.86 16.22 20.54
C GLY A 188 -45.38 16.48 20.76
N GLU A 189 -44.96 17.73 20.56
CA GLU A 189 -44.30 18.55 21.59
C GLU A 189 -43.25 17.85 22.48
N GLY A 190 -42.44 17.00 21.86
CA GLY A 190 -41.22 16.44 22.41
C GLY A 190 -40.14 16.58 21.35
N ALA A 191 -39.67 17.81 21.12
CA ALA A 191 -38.54 18.03 20.23
C ALA A 191 -37.39 17.13 20.68
N ASP A 192 -37.02 16.16 19.83
CA ASP A 192 -35.90 15.26 20.07
C ASP A 192 -34.69 16.12 20.49
N PRO A 193 -34.14 15.97 21.71
CA PRO A 193 -33.04 16.80 22.19
C PRO A 193 -31.84 16.74 21.27
N VAL A 194 -31.68 15.65 20.52
CA VAL A 194 -30.64 15.47 19.49
C VAL A 194 -30.84 16.47 18.34
N ARG A 195 -32.07 16.66 17.88
CA ARG A 195 -32.41 17.55 16.77
C ARG A 195 -32.15 19.01 17.13
N SER A 196 -32.52 19.42 18.35
CA SER A 196 -32.22 20.77 18.86
C SER A 196 -30.71 21.05 18.90
N ARG A 197 -29.91 20.07 19.35
CA ARG A 197 -28.44 20.18 19.40
C ARG A 197 -27.81 20.27 18.01
N VAL A 198 -28.32 19.50 17.04
CA VAL A 198 -27.88 19.58 15.63
C VAL A 198 -28.12 20.98 15.06
N TYR A 199 -29.29 21.57 15.31
CA TYR A 199 -29.60 22.92 14.82
C TYR A 199 -28.79 24.02 15.50
N GLU A 200 -28.57 23.93 16.80
CA GLU A 200 -27.74 24.89 17.53
C GLU A 200 -26.28 24.88 17.06
N MET A 201 -25.73 23.70 16.74
CA MET A 201 -24.38 23.60 16.16
C MET A 201 -24.32 24.14 14.72
N ALA A 202 -25.36 23.90 13.92
CA ALA A 202 -25.45 24.45 12.57
C ALA A 202 -25.58 25.98 12.57
N ASP A 203 -26.32 26.56 13.52
CA ASP A 203 -26.46 28.01 13.71
C ASP A 203 -25.13 28.67 14.11
N ARG A 204 -24.22 27.91 14.72
CA ARG A 204 -22.83 28.32 14.98
C ARG A 204 -21.89 28.17 13.77
N GLY A 205 -22.39 27.70 12.63
CA GLY A 205 -21.60 27.49 11.41
C GLY A 205 -20.75 26.22 11.41
N VAL A 206 -21.02 25.26 12.30
CA VAL A 206 -20.28 23.98 12.34
C VAL A 206 -20.66 23.12 11.13
N GLY A 207 -19.67 22.49 10.49
CA GLY A 207 -19.88 21.61 9.33
C GLY A 207 -20.55 20.27 9.68
N ALA A 208 -21.30 19.70 8.73
CA ALA A 208 -22.09 18.48 8.93
C ALA A 208 -21.29 17.26 9.44
N ASP A 209 -20.04 17.08 8.98
CA ASP A 209 -19.15 16.01 9.45
C ASP A 209 -18.76 16.14 10.92
N GLU A 210 -18.60 17.37 11.39
CA GLU A 210 -18.24 17.66 12.77
C GLU A 210 -19.44 17.53 13.70
N ILE A 211 -20.62 17.95 13.23
CA ILE A 211 -21.90 17.71 13.93
C ILE A 211 -22.17 16.20 14.06
N ALA A 212 -21.97 15.42 12.99
CA ALA A 212 -22.16 13.97 12.99
C ALA A 212 -21.29 13.27 14.04
N ARG A 213 -20.02 13.67 14.16
CA ARG A 213 -19.09 13.16 15.19
C ARG A 213 -19.51 13.57 16.60
N ALA A 214 -19.88 14.84 16.80
CA ALA A 214 -20.25 15.37 18.12
C ALA A 214 -21.54 14.73 18.68
N VAL A 215 -22.49 14.42 17.79
CA VAL A 215 -23.81 13.87 18.13
C VAL A 215 -23.83 12.34 18.02
N GLN A 216 -22.74 11.72 17.56
CA GLN A 216 -22.59 10.27 17.34
C GLN A 216 -23.68 9.69 16.41
N ARG A 217 -23.95 10.39 15.31
CA ARG A 217 -24.91 9.98 14.28
C ARG A 217 -24.26 9.92 12.90
N PRO A 218 -24.74 9.05 11.99
CA PRO A 218 -24.23 9.02 10.61
C PRO A 218 -24.44 10.37 9.90
N ARG A 219 -23.46 10.78 9.10
CA ARG A 219 -23.49 12.04 8.34
C ARG A 219 -24.81 12.24 7.56
N GLY A 220 -25.28 11.21 6.86
CA GLY A 220 -26.51 11.29 6.07
C GLY A 220 -27.77 11.59 6.90
N GLN A 221 -27.82 11.15 8.16
CA GLN A 221 -28.93 11.47 9.06
C GLN A 221 -28.89 12.94 9.50
N VAL A 222 -27.69 13.48 9.71
CA VAL A 222 -27.50 14.91 10.01
C VAL A 222 -27.88 15.76 8.80
N ASP A 223 -27.43 15.39 7.59
CA ASP A 223 -27.79 16.08 6.36
C ASP A 223 -29.31 16.09 6.14
N LEU A 224 -30.00 14.97 6.40
CA LEU A 224 -31.45 14.90 6.36
C LEU A 224 -32.12 15.84 7.37
N MET A 225 -31.64 15.86 8.63
CA MET A 225 -32.17 16.76 9.65
C MET A 225 -32.01 18.24 9.28
N LEU A 226 -30.88 18.61 8.66
CA LEU A 226 -30.61 19.97 8.18
C LEU A 226 -31.45 20.32 6.94
N ALA A 227 -31.65 19.38 6.02
CA ALA A 227 -32.49 19.57 4.83
C ALA A 227 -33.95 19.85 5.23
N LEU A 228 -34.48 19.12 6.23
CA LEU A 228 -35.84 19.30 6.74
C LEU A 228 -36.09 20.67 7.38
N ARG A 229 -35.05 21.45 7.71
CA ARG A 229 -35.19 22.82 8.24
C ARG A 229 -35.34 23.88 7.15
N ARG A 230 -34.88 23.59 5.93
CA ARG A 230 -34.88 24.56 4.81
C ARG A 230 -36.21 24.61 4.04
N VAL A 231 -37.13 23.69 4.33
CA VAL A 231 -38.47 23.61 3.75
C VAL A 231 -39.42 24.43 4.62
#